data_AF-A0A9E4F9S4-F1
#
_entry.id   AF-A0A9E4F9S4-F1
#
_cell.length_a   1.000
_cell.length_b   1.000
_cell.length_c   1.000
_cell.angle_alpha   90.00
_cell.angle_beta   90.00
_cell.angle_gamma   90.00
#
_symmetry.space_group_name_H-M   'P 1'
#
loop_
_entity.id
_entity.type
_entity.pdbx_description
1 polymer ?
#
loop_
_entity_poly.entity_id
_entity_poly.type
_entity_poly.pdbx_seq_one_letter_code
_entity_poly.pdbx_strand_id
1 'polypeptide(L)'
;MRKHAVEGVRVVDFSWIVAGPTCTRILADFGAEVIRVENEQTMDYTRNSMAPPGSDSPNMGGLFNNLNRNKFGVTINVMHPSGMELLHDLISVSDIVVENFSATVLKRWGLDYESQRKIRPDIIYVSMSGFGHTGRDNRYVTWGPTAQALSGLTYMSGLPGEDPAGWGFSYMDHTGGFYGALACMNALHHRNRTGEGQWIDLSQVEVGMALTGPAILDKTVNGRSFRREGNPPGNRAPNYKVAPHNTYRCRGEDRWCVITIFNDEEWRSFVDAIGAPEWTSDERFATNEGRYHNQDELDRLIETWTVEREPHEVLHKLQAVGIAAGAVQTPKEKIEDDPQLRHREFLPKVEHPELGVTEYEGQPMRLSRSPWELQRSSPLFGEHSQKVFGELLGIPEEQITDLMVEGAI
;
A
#
# COMPACT_ATOMS: atom_id res chain seq x y z
N MET A 1 4.44 31.29 3.68
CA MET A 1 3.36 30.30 3.83
C MET A 1 3.97 28.93 3.62
N ARG A 2 3.67 27.95 4.47
CA ARG A 2 4.13 26.56 4.28
C ARG A 2 3.64 26.04 2.93
N LYS A 3 4.53 25.45 2.13
CA LYS A 3 4.27 24.97 0.77
C LYS A 3 3.60 23.59 0.79
N HIS A 4 3.90 22.76 1.79
CA HIS A 4 3.40 21.38 1.88
C HIS A 4 2.40 21.15 3.02
N ALA A 5 1.58 20.11 2.88
CA ALA A 5 0.40 19.87 3.72
C ALA A 5 0.73 19.59 5.19
N VAL A 6 1.83 18.88 5.46
CA VAL A 6 2.30 18.54 6.81
C VAL A 6 3.70 19.10 7.09
N GLU A 7 4.07 20.18 6.40
CA GLU A 7 5.31 20.89 6.67
C GLU A 7 5.38 21.37 8.13
N GLY A 8 6.55 21.19 8.75
CA GLY A 8 6.77 21.49 10.17
C GLY A 8 6.27 20.41 11.14
N VAL A 9 5.86 19.24 10.63
CA VAL A 9 5.70 18.02 11.43
C VAL A 9 6.99 17.21 11.36
N ARG A 10 7.51 16.75 12.49
CA ARG A 10 8.66 15.84 12.58
C ARG A 10 8.26 14.45 13.06
N VAL A 11 8.77 13.42 12.41
CA VAL A 11 8.44 12.02 12.72
C VAL A 11 9.70 11.23 13.01
N VAL A 12 9.75 10.52 14.13
CA VAL A 12 10.72 9.46 14.37
C VAL A 12 10.15 8.15 13.83
N ASP A 13 10.82 7.58 12.84
CA ASP A 13 10.38 6.39 12.13
C ASP A 13 11.25 5.18 12.50
N PHE A 14 10.69 4.29 13.34
CA PHE A 14 11.27 3.00 13.70
C PHE A 14 10.80 1.86 12.81
N SER A 15 9.95 2.16 11.83
CA SER A 15 9.20 1.12 11.15
C SER A 15 10.02 0.39 10.10
N TRP A 16 9.74 -0.90 9.95
CA TRP A 16 10.45 -1.79 9.04
C TRP A 16 9.55 -2.37 7.96
N ILE A 17 10.16 -2.93 6.94
CA ILE A 17 9.49 -3.67 5.87
C ILE A 17 8.57 -2.74 5.06
N VAL A 18 7.24 -2.87 5.16
CA VAL A 18 6.31 -2.22 4.21
C VAL A 18 5.28 -1.33 4.89
N ALA A 19 4.60 -1.81 5.95
CA ALA A 19 3.42 -1.11 6.48
C ALA A 19 3.74 0.27 7.08
N GLY A 20 4.61 0.31 8.09
CA GLY A 20 5.02 1.58 8.68
C GLY A 20 5.82 2.46 7.72
N PRO A 21 6.77 1.92 6.90
CA PRO A 21 7.47 2.73 5.93
C PRO A 21 6.55 3.37 4.90
N THR A 22 5.48 2.70 4.47
CA THR A 22 4.43 3.27 3.61
C THR A 22 3.72 4.44 4.29
N CYS A 23 3.36 4.31 5.58
CA CYS A 23 2.75 5.38 6.38
C CYS A 23 3.65 6.62 6.42
N THR A 24 4.90 6.45 6.84
CA THR A 24 5.83 7.57 7.04
C THR A 24 6.32 8.15 5.71
N ARG A 25 6.41 7.36 4.63
CA ARG A 25 6.66 7.87 3.27
C ARG A 25 5.60 8.86 2.83
N ILE A 26 4.32 8.55 3.08
CA ILE A 26 3.23 9.47 2.73
C ILE A 26 3.43 10.80 3.47
N LEU A 27 3.74 10.77 4.77
CA LEU A 27 4.01 11.99 5.53
C LEU A 27 5.22 12.76 4.97
N ALA A 28 6.32 12.07 4.64
CA ALA A 28 7.52 12.66 4.04
C ALA A 28 7.23 13.32 2.68
N ASP A 29 6.50 12.64 1.80
CA ASP A 29 6.11 13.14 0.48
C ASP A 29 5.23 14.40 0.56
N PHE A 30 4.50 14.58 1.66
CA PHE A 30 3.70 15.78 1.96
C PHE A 30 4.40 16.77 2.92
N GLY A 31 5.71 16.65 3.07
CA GLY A 31 6.59 17.66 3.68
C GLY A 31 6.92 17.47 5.16
N ALA A 32 6.56 16.35 5.78
CA ALA A 32 7.02 16.05 7.13
C ALA A 32 8.53 15.76 7.13
N GLU A 33 9.23 16.20 8.17
CA GLU A 33 10.60 15.79 8.43
C GLU A 33 10.60 14.40 9.07
N VAL A 34 10.72 13.37 8.24
CA VAL A 34 10.74 11.98 8.71
C VAL A 34 12.17 11.53 8.91
N ILE A 35 12.51 11.20 10.15
CA ILE A 35 13.83 10.74 10.58
C ILE A 35 13.72 9.26 10.87
N ARG A 36 14.22 8.47 9.93
CA ARG A 36 14.29 7.01 10.01
C ARG A 36 15.48 6.62 10.88
N VAL A 37 15.20 5.85 11.93
CA VAL A 37 16.19 5.35 12.87
C VAL A 37 16.49 3.89 12.56
N GLU A 38 17.76 3.59 12.32
CA GLU A 38 18.24 2.24 12.02
C GLU A 38 19.42 1.85 12.90
N ASN A 39 19.77 0.57 12.90
CA ASN A 39 20.94 0.04 13.61
C ASN A 39 21.67 -0.92 12.68
N GLU A 40 23.00 -0.76 12.58
CA GLU A 40 23.85 -1.56 11.70
C GLU A 40 23.77 -3.06 12.04
N GLN A 41 23.63 -3.38 13.32
CA GLN A 41 23.53 -4.76 13.79
C GLN A 41 22.21 -5.44 13.37
N THR A 42 21.18 -4.64 13.07
CA THR A 42 19.84 -5.11 12.71
C THR A 42 19.25 -4.22 11.63
N MET A 43 19.83 -4.29 10.43
CA MET A 43 19.31 -3.55 9.28
C MET A 43 17.93 -4.05 8.85
N ASP A 44 17.10 -3.14 8.36
CA ASP A 44 15.85 -3.50 7.72
C ASP A 44 16.12 -4.42 6.52
N TYR A 45 15.44 -5.56 6.48
CA TYR A 45 15.57 -6.57 5.41
C TYR A 45 15.36 -5.99 4.01
N THR A 46 14.59 -4.91 3.88
CA THR A 46 14.32 -4.24 2.60
C THR A 46 15.57 -3.60 1.99
N ARG A 47 16.61 -3.29 2.78
CA ARG A 47 17.90 -2.74 2.30
C ARG A 47 18.62 -3.68 1.32
N ASN A 48 18.39 -4.97 1.47
CA ASN A 48 18.95 -6.02 0.60
C ASN A 48 17.89 -6.64 -0.33
N SER A 49 16.65 -6.15 -0.30
CA SER A 49 15.56 -6.69 -1.10
C SER A 49 15.52 -6.02 -2.48
N MET A 50 15.42 -6.82 -3.54
CA MET A 50 15.34 -6.34 -4.92
C MET A 50 16.51 -5.42 -5.31
N ALA A 51 17.71 -5.71 -4.79
CA ALA A 51 18.93 -5.03 -5.21
C ALA A 51 19.34 -5.47 -6.63
N PRO A 52 20.04 -4.62 -7.40
CA PRO A 52 20.63 -5.03 -8.68
C PRO A 52 21.52 -6.28 -8.51
N PRO A 53 21.52 -7.22 -9.48
CA PRO A 53 22.36 -8.40 -9.42
C PRO A 53 23.83 -8.05 -9.18
N GLY A 54 24.45 -8.67 -8.17
CA GLY A 54 25.84 -8.45 -7.81
C GLY A 54 26.12 -7.21 -6.95
N SER A 55 25.09 -6.52 -6.46
CA SER A 55 25.25 -5.46 -5.46
C SER A 55 25.35 -6.03 -4.05
N ASP A 56 26.40 -5.62 -3.31
CA ASP A 56 26.57 -5.89 -1.88
C ASP A 56 26.26 -4.64 -1.01
N SER A 57 25.82 -3.53 -1.63
CA SER A 57 25.54 -2.29 -0.92
C SER A 57 24.15 -2.33 -0.25
N PRO A 58 24.03 -2.00 1.05
CA PRO A 58 22.74 -1.90 1.74
C PRO A 58 21.92 -0.68 1.33
N ASN A 59 22.41 0.12 0.38
CA ASN A 59 21.75 1.32 -0.15
C ASN A 59 21.08 1.06 -1.50
N MET A 60 21.25 -0.12 -2.09
CA MET A 60 20.74 -0.43 -3.43
C MET A 60 19.45 -1.27 -3.44
N GLY A 61 18.88 -1.60 -2.27
CA GLY A 61 17.62 -2.34 -2.18
C GLY A 61 16.45 -1.55 -2.77
N GLY A 62 15.90 -2.00 -3.90
CA GLY A 62 14.83 -1.31 -4.61
C GLY A 62 13.56 -1.13 -3.78
N LEU A 63 13.22 -2.11 -2.93
CA LEU A 63 12.06 -2.01 -2.04
C LEU A 63 12.27 -0.95 -0.95
N PHE A 64 13.45 -0.94 -0.32
CA PHE A 64 13.81 0.09 0.66
C PHE A 64 13.76 1.48 0.03
N ASN A 65 14.35 1.60 -1.17
CA ASN A 65 14.46 2.88 -1.85
C ASN A 65 13.09 3.45 -2.19
N ASN A 66 12.17 2.63 -2.71
CA ASN A 66 10.83 3.10 -3.00
C ASN A 66 10.04 3.53 -1.75
N LEU A 67 10.25 2.84 -0.62
CA LEU A 67 9.50 3.07 0.63
C LEU A 67 10.10 4.16 1.53
N ASN A 68 11.37 4.53 1.34
CA ASN A 68 12.09 5.43 2.25
C ASN A 68 12.60 6.71 1.60
N ARG A 69 12.21 6.99 0.35
CA ARG A 69 12.43 8.32 -0.27
C ARG A 69 11.90 9.46 0.58
N ASN A 70 12.45 10.65 0.39
CA ASN A 70 12.12 11.86 1.17
C ASN A 70 12.45 11.82 2.67
N LYS A 71 12.87 10.68 3.23
CA LYS A 71 13.26 10.55 4.64
C LYS A 71 14.73 10.94 4.85
N PHE A 72 15.04 11.31 6.09
CA PHE A 72 16.40 11.39 6.61
C PHE A 72 16.73 10.07 7.30
N GLY A 73 17.93 9.53 7.09
CA GLY A 73 18.38 8.27 7.68
C GLY A 73 19.48 8.51 8.71
N VAL A 74 19.29 7.99 9.92
CA VAL A 74 20.28 8.04 11.01
C VAL A 74 20.47 6.66 11.62
N THR A 75 21.60 6.47 12.26
CA THR A 75 21.92 5.26 13.01
C THR A 75 21.85 5.55 14.51
N ILE A 76 21.12 4.73 15.25
CA ILE A 76 21.04 4.79 16.72
C ILE A 76 20.96 3.37 17.26
N ASN A 77 21.93 3.00 18.08
CA ASN A 77 21.89 1.77 18.86
C ASN A 77 21.14 2.00 20.18
N VAL A 78 19.82 1.78 20.16
CA VAL A 78 18.96 1.94 21.35
C VAL A 78 19.25 0.95 22.48
N MET A 79 20.10 -0.05 22.25
CA MET A 79 20.57 -0.95 23.30
C MET A 79 21.77 -0.38 24.08
N HIS A 80 22.43 0.65 23.53
CA HIS A 80 23.46 1.41 24.23
C HIS A 80 22.83 2.53 25.06
N PRO A 81 23.24 2.76 26.32
CA PRO A 81 22.68 3.83 27.16
C PRO A 81 22.67 5.20 26.49
N SER A 82 23.80 5.63 25.92
CA SER A 82 23.90 6.91 25.21
C SER A 82 23.04 6.97 23.94
N GLY A 83 22.86 5.83 23.26
CA GLY A 83 21.95 5.74 22.11
C GLY A 83 20.49 5.88 22.51
N MET A 84 20.10 5.32 23.66
CA MET A 84 18.77 5.53 24.24
C MET A 84 18.55 6.99 24.68
N GLU A 85 19.55 7.63 25.30
CA GLU A 85 19.50 9.05 25.65
C GLU A 85 19.35 9.93 24.41
N LEU A 86 20.15 9.68 23.37
CA LEU A 86 20.05 10.37 22.09
C LEU A 86 18.66 10.22 21.44
N LEU A 87 18.07 9.03 21.55
CA LEU A 87 16.70 8.81 21.09
C LEU A 87 15.69 9.63 21.91
N HIS A 88 15.83 9.70 23.22
CA HIS A 88 14.96 10.53 24.05
C HIS A 88 15.03 12.00 23.63
N ASP A 89 16.24 12.50 23.34
CA ASP A 89 16.44 13.86 22.83
C ASP A 89 15.73 14.05 21.48
N LEU A 90 15.86 13.08 20.57
CA LEU A 90 15.16 13.12 19.28
C LEU A 90 13.63 13.09 19.44
N ILE A 91 13.09 12.28 20.36
CA ILE A 91 11.65 12.24 20.66
C ILE A 91 11.18 13.58 21.24
N SER A 92 11.99 14.23 22.09
CA SER A 92 11.63 15.51 22.72
C SER A 92 11.33 16.62 21.70
N VAL A 93 11.97 16.57 20.53
CA VAL A 93 11.78 17.55 19.44
C VAL A 93 10.89 17.05 18.31
N SER A 94 10.32 15.84 18.41
CA SER A 94 9.52 15.21 17.33
C SER A 94 8.03 15.12 17.65
N ASP A 95 7.18 15.31 16.66
CA ASP A 95 5.72 15.36 16.83
C ASP A 95 5.07 13.97 16.88
N ILE A 96 5.65 13.02 16.16
CA ILE A 96 5.11 11.67 15.98
C ILE A 96 6.24 10.65 16.13
N VAL A 97 5.97 9.54 16.80
CA VAL A 97 6.79 8.32 16.73
C VAL A 97 5.97 7.23 16.06
N VAL A 98 6.51 6.60 15.01
CA VAL A 98 5.86 5.51 14.27
C VAL A 98 6.69 4.24 14.38
N GLU A 99 6.05 3.13 14.73
CA GLU A 99 6.66 1.80 14.75
C GLU A 99 5.67 0.71 14.34
N ASN A 100 6.18 -0.43 13.89
CA ASN A 100 5.39 -1.59 13.47
C ASN A 100 6.00 -2.92 13.95
N PHE A 101 6.64 -2.92 15.12
CA PHE A 101 7.12 -4.14 15.75
C PHE A 101 5.98 -4.92 16.41
N SER A 102 6.30 -6.06 17.03
CA SER A 102 5.34 -6.72 17.92
C SER A 102 4.99 -5.78 19.08
N ALA A 103 3.77 -5.91 19.63
CA ALA A 103 3.25 -5.06 20.69
C ALA A 103 4.12 -4.96 21.96
N THR A 104 5.15 -5.79 22.09
CA THR A 104 6.01 -5.85 23.27
C THR A 104 7.38 -5.19 23.11
N VAL A 105 7.83 -4.85 21.89
CA VAL A 105 9.23 -4.43 21.65
C VAL A 105 9.53 -3.09 22.31
N LEU A 106 8.87 -2.01 21.92
CA LEU A 106 9.15 -0.69 22.48
C LEU A 106 8.88 -0.63 23.99
N LYS A 107 7.85 -1.35 24.47
CA LYS A 107 7.59 -1.44 25.91
C LYS A 107 8.77 -2.07 26.68
N ARG A 108 9.43 -3.10 26.12
CA ARG A 108 10.63 -3.70 26.73
C ARG A 108 11.82 -2.76 26.72
N TRP A 109 11.89 -1.86 25.73
CA TRP A 109 12.88 -0.79 25.68
C TRP A 109 12.53 0.40 26.57
N GLY A 110 11.38 0.36 27.28
CA GLY A 110 10.94 1.47 28.12
C GLY A 110 10.36 2.64 27.32
N LEU A 111 10.04 2.45 26.04
CA LEU A 111 9.53 3.44 25.10
C LEU A 111 8.05 3.23 24.78
N ASP A 112 7.24 2.78 25.73
CA ASP A 112 5.78 2.78 25.54
C ASP A 112 5.23 4.23 25.52
N TYR A 113 3.95 4.38 25.15
CA TYR A 113 3.32 5.69 25.06
C TYR A 113 3.45 6.53 26.34
N GLU A 114 3.29 5.91 27.52
CA GLU A 114 3.34 6.63 28.79
C GLU A 114 4.75 7.11 29.11
N SER A 115 5.77 6.35 28.73
CA SER A 115 7.16 6.80 28.79
C SER A 115 7.45 7.95 27.83
N GLN A 116 7.04 7.84 26.56
CA GLN A 116 7.24 8.90 25.56
C GLN A 116 6.50 10.19 25.95
N ARG A 117 5.29 10.09 26.52
CA ARG A 117 4.50 11.23 26.99
C ARG A 117 5.19 12.01 28.12
N LYS A 118 6.03 11.36 28.93
CA LYS A 118 6.84 12.06 29.96
C LYS A 118 7.94 12.91 29.33
N ILE A 119 8.44 12.52 28.16
CA ILE A 119 9.45 13.26 27.40
C ILE A 119 8.77 14.41 26.66
N ARG A 120 7.67 14.12 25.97
CA ARG A 120 6.89 15.08 25.20
C ARG A 120 5.39 14.91 25.44
N PRO A 121 4.74 15.78 26.26
CA PRO A 121 3.34 15.61 26.67
C PRO A 121 2.31 15.57 25.54
N ASP A 122 2.60 16.19 24.39
CA ASP A 122 1.74 16.26 23.21
C ASP A 122 2.14 15.27 22.10
N ILE A 123 2.96 14.25 22.41
CA ILE A 123 3.44 13.28 21.43
C ILE A 123 2.30 12.44 20.84
N ILE A 124 2.37 12.19 19.54
CA ILE A 124 1.53 11.20 18.88
C ILE A 124 2.35 9.92 18.72
N TYR A 125 1.89 8.83 19.33
CA TYR A 125 2.54 7.54 19.19
C TYR A 125 1.69 6.62 18.31
N VAL A 126 2.25 6.08 17.24
CA VAL A 126 1.56 5.19 16.31
C VAL A 126 2.23 3.83 16.31
N SER A 127 1.48 2.83 16.77
CA SER A 127 1.89 1.43 16.73
C SER A 127 1.07 0.67 15.71
N MET A 128 1.75 -0.04 14.81
CA MET A 128 1.13 -0.79 13.72
C MET A 128 1.40 -2.29 13.85
N SER A 129 1.09 -2.87 15.01
CA SER A 129 1.28 -4.30 15.26
C SER A 129 0.26 -5.17 14.51
N GLY A 130 0.53 -6.48 14.42
CA GLY A 130 -0.36 -7.40 13.69
C GLY A 130 -1.78 -7.47 14.26
N PHE A 131 -1.89 -7.70 15.57
CA PHE A 131 -3.15 -7.96 16.27
C PHE A 131 -3.57 -6.84 17.23
N GLY A 132 -2.84 -5.72 17.25
CA GLY A 132 -3.01 -4.68 18.27
C GLY A 132 -2.32 -5.05 19.59
N HIS A 133 -2.36 -4.13 20.56
CA HIS A 133 -1.68 -4.28 21.85
C HIS A 133 -2.52 -5.00 22.91
N THR A 134 -3.78 -5.29 22.63
CA THR A 134 -4.70 -5.94 23.57
C THR A 134 -5.30 -7.22 22.99
N GLY A 135 -5.96 -8.01 23.84
CA GLY A 135 -6.57 -9.28 23.44
C GLY A 135 -5.59 -10.47 23.46
N ARG A 136 -6.14 -11.64 23.13
CA ARG A 136 -5.44 -12.95 23.24
C ARG A 136 -4.18 -13.02 22.37
N ASP A 137 -4.26 -12.43 21.18
CA ASP A 137 -3.29 -12.66 20.11
C ASP A 137 -2.24 -11.54 20.00
N ASN A 138 -2.22 -10.58 20.94
CA ASN A 138 -1.33 -9.40 20.91
C ASN A 138 0.18 -9.71 20.91
N ARG A 139 0.58 -10.95 21.22
CA ARG A 139 1.99 -11.38 21.20
C ARG A 139 2.43 -11.95 19.85
N TYR A 140 1.50 -12.21 18.94
CA TYR A 140 1.84 -12.75 17.62
C TYR A 140 2.28 -11.64 16.67
N VAL A 141 3.21 -12.01 15.79
CA VAL A 141 3.66 -11.16 14.67
C VAL A 141 2.93 -11.56 13.40
N THR A 142 2.76 -10.60 12.49
CA THR A 142 2.15 -10.83 11.18
C THR A 142 3.03 -10.24 10.09
N TRP A 143 2.93 -10.85 8.92
CA TRP A 143 3.34 -10.26 7.64
C TRP A 143 2.07 -9.96 6.84
N GLY A 144 2.16 -9.16 5.78
CA GLY A 144 1.02 -8.84 4.90
C GLY A 144 0.16 -10.07 4.51
N PRO A 145 0.73 -11.19 4.03
CA PRO A 145 -0.04 -12.39 3.70
C PRO A 145 -0.76 -13.01 4.92
N THR A 146 -0.13 -12.99 6.10
CA THR A 146 -0.73 -13.50 7.34
C THR A 146 -1.89 -12.61 7.78
N ALA A 147 -1.72 -11.30 7.77
CA ALA A 147 -2.79 -10.34 8.09
C ALA A 147 -3.97 -10.48 7.10
N GLN A 148 -3.69 -10.70 5.82
CA GLN A 148 -4.70 -10.96 4.79
C GLN A 148 -5.47 -12.26 5.04
N ALA A 149 -4.78 -13.33 5.46
CA ALA A 149 -5.44 -14.59 5.77
C ALA A 149 -6.35 -14.46 7.00
N LEU A 150 -5.85 -13.83 8.06
CA LEU A 150 -6.55 -13.70 9.34
C LEU A 150 -7.75 -12.74 9.29
N SER A 151 -7.69 -11.72 8.43
CA SER A 151 -8.82 -10.82 8.19
C SER A 151 -9.94 -11.45 7.36
N GLY A 152 -9.74 -12.67 6.83
CA GLY A 152 -10.70 -13.39 6.01
C GLY A 152 -10.62 -13.10 4.51
N LEU A 153 -9.78 -12.14 4.09
CA LEU A 153 -9.65 -11.76 2.68
C LEU A 153 -9.17 -12.93 1.81
N THR A 154 -8.20 -13.72 2.27
CA THR A 154 -7.75 -14.91 1.54
C THR A 154 -8.90 -15.89 1.33
N TYR A 155 -9.72 -16.15 2.36
CA TYR A 155 -10.86 -17.06 2.25
C TYR A 155 -11.89 -16.56 1.23
N MET A 156 -12.04 -15.25 1.06
CA MET A 156 -13.03 -14.66 0.14
C MET A 156 -12.55 -14.50 -1.30
N SER A 157 -11.33 -14.94 -1.61
CA SER A 157 -10.67 -14.67 -2.89
C SER A 157 -10.37 -15.95 -3.65
N GLY A 158 -10.32 -15.85 -4.98
CA GLY A 158 -10.06 -16.96 -5.90
C GLY A 158 -11.21 -17.20 -6.88
N LEU A 159 -11.12 -18.32 -7.60
CA LEU A 159 -12.10 -18.73 -8.59
C LEU A 159 -13.23 -19.57 -7.96
N PRO A 160 -14.43 -19.61 -8.57
CA PRO A 160 -15.51 -20.48 -8.12
C PRO A 160 -15.07 -21.94 -8.11
N GLY A 161 -15.34 -22.66 -7.00
CA GLY A 161 -15.01 -24.09 -6.88
C GLY A 161 -13.54 -24.41 -6.59
N GLU A 162 -12.64 -23.43 -6.70
CA GLU A 162 -11.22 -23.60 -6.45
C GLU A 162 -10.83 -23.23 -5.02
N ASP A 163 -9.66 -23.69 -4.59
CA ASP A 163 -9.09 -23.36 -3.28
C ASP A 163 -8.88 -21.84 -3.11
N PRO A 164 -8.89 -21.33 -1.86
CA PRO A 164 -8.58 -19.93 -1.60
C PRO A 164 -7.23 -19.49 -2.14
N ALA A 165 -7.27 -18.46 -2.99
CA ALA A 165 -6.10 -17.77 -3.52
C ALA A 165 -6.25 -16.29 -3.15
N GLY A 166 -5.44 -15.84 -2.19
CA GLY A 166 -5.45 -14.44 -1.73
C GLY A 166 -5.10 -13.45 -2.86
N TRP A 167 -5.12 -12.15 -2.58
CA TRP A 167 -4.95 -11.11 -3.60
C TRP A 167 -3.55 -10.99 -4.21
N GLY A 168 -2.57 -11.74 -3.67
CA GLY A 168 -1.16 -11.65 -4.02
C GLY A 168 -0.33 -11.17 -2.84
N PHE A 169 0.86 -10.61 -3.12
CA PHE A 169 1.84 -10.27 -2.09
C PHE A 169 1.51 -8.95 -1.38
N SER A 170 1.49 -8.98 -0.05
CA SER A 170 1.55 -7.84 0.87
C SER A 170 0.58 -6.65 0.67
N TYR A 171 -0.60 -6.84 0.07
CA TYR A 171 -1.64 -5.80 -0.02
C TYR A 171 -2.02 -5.20 1.34
N MET A 172 -2.02 -6.04 2.38
CA MET A 172 -2.35 -5.60 3.73
C MET A 172 -1.28 -4.71 4.35
N ASP A 173 -0.02 -4.87 3.97
CA ASP A 173 1.04 -3.99 4.49
C ASP A 173 0.83 -2.56 3.96
N HIS A 174 0.62 -2.41 2.65
CA HIS A 174 0.33 -1.09 2.07
C HIS A 174 -0.97 -0.47 2.60
N THR A 175 -2.03 -1.28 2.70
CA THR A 175 -3.32 -0.83 3.25
C THR A 175 -3.15 -0.36 4.69
N GLY A 176 -2.42 -1.11 5.51
CA GLY A 176 -2.04 -0.71 6.87
C GLY A 176 -1.31 0.63 6.88
N GLY A 177 -0.35 0.83 5.97
CA GLY A 177 0.34 2.10 5.77
C GLY A 177 -0.60 3.28 5.46
N PHE A 178 -1.61 3.07 4.62
CA PHE A 178 -2.61 4.11 4.29
C PHE A 178 -3.46 4.48 5.50
N TYR A 179 -3.95 3.50 6.26
CA TYR A 179 -4.66 3.75 7.51
C TYR A 179 -3.75 4.40 8.57
N GLY A 180 -2.46 4.03 8.62
CA GLY A 180 -1.48 4.67 9.49
C GLY A 180 -1.29 6.15 9.19
N ALA A 181 -1.15 6.51 7.91
CA ALA A 181 -1.05 7.91 7.50
C ALA A 181 -2.34 8.69 7.82
N LEU A 182 -3.51 8.09 7.55
CA LEU A 182 -4.80 8.68 7.93
C LEU A 182 -4.91 8.89 9.45
N ALA A 183 -4.48 7.92 10.26
CA ALA A 183 -4.49 8.02 11.71
C ALA A 183 -3.55 9.14 12.20
N CYS A 184 -2.35 9.26 11.63
CA CYS A 184 -1.44 10.38 11.90
C CYS A 184 -2.11 11.72 11.63
N MET A 185 -2.79 11.88 10.50
CA MET A 185 -3.51 13.11 10.15
C MET A 185 -4.64 13.42 11.14
N ASN A 186 -5.41 12.41 11.56
CA ASN A 186 -6.45 12.56 12.57
C ASN A 186 -5.88 12.97 13.92
N ALA A 187 -4.74 12.40 14.33
CA ALA A 187 -4.10 12.75 15.59
C ALA A 187 -3.46 14.14 15.56
N LEU A 188 -2.84 14.54 14.44
CA LEU A 188 -2.37 15.91 14.25
C LEU A 188 -3.54 16.91 14.32
N HIS A 189 -4.67 16.58 13.71
CA HIS A 189 -5.88 17.41 13.79
C HIS A 189 -6.40 17.52 15.23
N HIS A 190 -6.46 16.41 15.97
CA HIS A 190 -6.83 16.39 17.38
C HIS A 190 -5.89 17.28 18.21
N ARG A 191 -4.58 17.03 18.14
CA ARG A 191 -3.55 17.79 18.87
C ARG A 191 -3.59 19.28 18.56
N ASN A 192 -3.77 19.67 17.30
CA ASN A 192 -3.86 21.09 16.95
C ASN A 192 -5.11 21.78 17.52
N ARG A 193 -6.15 21.03 17.88
CA ARG A 193 -7.38 21.56 18.49
C ARG A 193 -7.34 21.54 20.01
N THR A 194 -6.69 20.56 20.62
CA THR A 194 -6.74 20.31 22.07
C THR A 194 -5.43 20.64 22.78
N GLY A 195 -4.30 20.64 22.06
CA GLY A 195 -2.96 20.66 22.63
C GLY A 195 -2.48 19.29 23.12
N GLU A 196 -3.26 18.23 22.92
CA GLU A 196 -3.00 16.89 23.47
C GLU A 196 -2.61 15.90 22.37
N GLY A 197 -1.55 15.13 22.61
CA GLY A 197 -1.18 13.98 21.80
C GLY A 197 -2.07 12.77 22.09
N GLN A 198 -1.81 11.66 21.40
CA GLN A 198 -2.50 10.40 21.69
C GLN A 198 -1.73 9.18 21.19
N TRP A 199 -2.07 8.03 21.74
CA TRP A 199 -1.66 6.73 21.23
C TRP A 199 -2.67 6.20 20.21
N ILE A 200 -2.16 5.79 19.05
CA ILE A 200 -2.86 5.03 18.03
C ILE A 200 -2.36 3.58 18.07
N ASP A 201 -3.23 2.66 18.48
CA ASP A 201 -3.04 1.21 18.33
C ASP A 201 -3.76 0.74 17.05
N LEU A 202 -3.00 0.37 16.03
CA LEU A 202 -3.52 0.02 14.71
C LEU A 202 -3.18 -1.44 14.37
N SER A 203 -4.17 -2.33 14.51
CA SER A 203 -4.05 -3.73 14.11
C SER A 203 -4.09 -3.88 12.58
N GLN A 204 -3.06 -4.53 12.01
CA GLN A 204 -3.05 -4.88 10.58
C GLN A 204 -4.19 -5.85 10.20
N VAL A 205 -4.60 -6.74 11.11
CA VAL A 205 -5.72 -7.66 10.89
C VAL A 205 -7.05 -6.91 10.85
N GLU A 206 -7.29 -5.99 11.78
CA GLU A 206 -8.53 -5.19 11.81
C GLU A 206 -8.66 -4.28 10.57
N VAL A 207 -7.54 -3.73 10.08
CA VAL A 207 -7.50 -2.99 8.80
C VAL A 207 -8.04 -3.85 7.66
N GLY A 208 -7.70 -5.14 7.61
CA GLY A 208 -8.21 -6.05 6.58
C GLY A 208 -9.69 -6.36 6.74
N MET A 209 -10.17 -6.47 7.99
CA MET A 209 -11.58 -6.73 8.27
C MET A 209 -12.50 -5.59 7.80
N ALA A 210 -12.01 -4.35 7.79
CA ALA A 210 -12.77 -3.21 7.25
C ALA A 210 -13.16 -3.39 5.76
N LEU A 211 -12.43 -4.25 5.02
CA LEU A 211 -12.69 -4.54 3.61
C LEU A 211 -13.70 -5.69 3.40
N THR A 212 -14.21 -6.31 4.47
CA THR A 212 -15.04 -7.53 4.39
C THR A 212 -16.50 -7.31 4.80
N GLY A 213 -16.91 -6.06 5.00
CA GLY A 213 -18.23 -5.66 5.53
C GLY A 213 -19.43 -6.38 4.89
N PRO A 214 -19.58 -6.39 3.55
CA PRO A 214 -20.70 -7.09 2.90
C PRO A 214 -20.77 -8.59 3.22
N ALA A 215 -19.62 -9.27 3.32
CA ALA A 215 -19.56 -10.70 3.63
C ALA A 215 -19.93 -10.97 5.10
N ILE A 216 -19.47 -10.13 6.04
CA ILE A 216 -19.86 -10.20 7.45
C ILE A 216 -21.37 -10.00 7.58
N LEU A 217 -21.93 -9.03 6.86
CA LEU A 217 -23.37 -8.77 6.86
C LEU A 217 -24.16 -9.96 6.28
N ASP A 218 -23.69 -10.54 5.17
CA ASP A 218 -24.34 -11.70 4.55
C ASP A 218 -24.39 -12.90 5.51
N LYS A 219 -23.31 -13.11 6.26
CA LYS A 219 -23.27 -14.16 7.28
C LYS A 219 -24.19 -13.87 8.47
N THR A 220 -24.15 -12.65 9.00
CA THR A 220 -24.87 -12.30 10.24
C THR A 220 -26.37 -12.11 10.03
N VAL A 221 -26.79 -11.57 8.89
CA VAL A 221 -28.20 -11.31 8.56
C VAL A 221 -28.84 -12.48 7.83
N ASN A 222 -28.17 -13.03 6.82
CA ASN A 222 -28.76 -14.06 5.96
C ASN A 222 -28.29 -15.49 6.30
N GLY A 223 -27.36 -15.65 7.26
CA GLY A 223 -26.84 -16.96 7.67
C GLY A 223 -25.90 -17.64 6.66
N ARG A 224 -25.68 -17.02 5.49
CA ARG A 224 -24.97 -17.64 4.35
C ARG A 224 -23.46 -17.72 4.59
N SER A 225 -22.86 -18.86 4.25
CA SER A 225 -21.40 -18.95 4.11
C SER A 225 -20.94 -18.16 2.90
N PHE A 226 -19.76 -17.52 2.98
CA PHE A 226 -19.20 -16.83 1.83
C PHE A 226 -18.86 -17.80 0.70
N ARG A 227 -18.12 -18.88 0.99
CA ARG A 227 -17.90 -19.96 0.01
C ARG A 227 -19.12 -20.85 -0.07
N ARG A 228 -19.73 -20.85 -1.25
CA ARG A 228 -20.96 -21.56 -1.63
C ARG A 228 -21.00 -21.59 -3.16
N GLU A 229 -21.97 -22.28 -3.74
CA GLU A 229 -22.17 -22.28 -5.19
C GLU A 229 -22.19 -20.84 -5.76
N GLY A 230 -21.39 -20.60 -6.79
CA GLY A 230 -21.20 -19.30 -7.42
C GLY A 230 -20.39 -18.27 -6.62
N ASN A 231 -19.80 -18.60 -5.46
CA ASN A 231 -18.97 -17.68 -4.67
C ASN A 231 -17.65 -18.31 -4.17
N PRO A 232 -16.50 -17.60 -4.25
CA PRO A 232 -16.32 -16.30 -4.91
C PRO A 232 -16.64 -16.36 -6.41
N PRO A 233 -17.13 -15.27 -7.03
CA PRO A 233 -17.56 -15.28 -8.43
C PRO A 233 -16.39 -15.18 -9.43
N GLY A 234 -15.14 -15.18 -8.96
CA GLY A 234 -13.99 -14.80 -9.77
C GLY A 234 -14.12 -13.36 -10.25
N ASN A 235 -14.08 -13.15 -11.56
CA ASN A 235 -14.21 -11.83 -12.20
C ASN A 235 -15.67 -11.46 -12.54
N ARG A 236 -16.64 -12.32 -12.22
CA ARG A 236 -18.07 -12.05 -12.45
C ARG A 236 -18.63 -11.09 -11.41
N ALA A 237 -19.73 -10.41 -11.76
CA ALA A 237 -20.40 -9.50 -10.84
C ALA A 237 -20.93 -10.25 -9.59
N PRO A 238 -20.46 -9.94 -8.36
CA PRO A 238 -20.88 -10.66 -7.15
C PRO A 238 -22.34 -10.38 -6.76
N ASN A 239 -22.80 -9.13 -6.97
CA ASN A 239 -24.04 -8.62 -6.40
C ASN A 239 -25.11 -8.25 -7.44
N TYR A 240 -24.78 -8.33 -8.73
CA TYR A 240 -25.68 -7.99 -9.82
C TYR A 240 -25.86 -9.19 -10.73
N LYS A 241 -27.12 -9.51 -11.06
CA LYS A 241 -27.44 -10.56 -12.04
C LYS A 241 -27.34 -10.00 -13.45
N VAL A 242 -26.12 -9.71 -13.89
CA VAL A 242 -25.84 -9.12 -15.20
C VAL A 242 -24.84 -9.98 -15.97
N ALA A 243 -25.08 -10.13 -17.28
CA ALA A 243 -24.16 -10.83 -18.17
C ALA A 243 -24.22 -10.25 -19.60
N PRO A 244 -23.07 -10.15 -20.28
CA PRO A 244 -21.72 -10.47 -19.80
C PRO A 244 -21.15 -9.46 -18.79
N HIS A 245 -20.40 -9.97 -17.82
CA HIS A 245 -19.59 -9.19 -16.89
C HIS A 245 -18.42 -10.07 -16.46
N ASN A 246 -17.32 -10.06 -17.21
CA ASN A 246 -16.19 -10.95 -16.95
C ASN A 246 -14.89 -10.43 -17.59
N THR A 247 -13.81 -11.17 -17.41
CA THR A 247 -12.51 -10.97 -18.03
C THR A 247 -12.26 -12.08 -19.06
N TYR A 248 -12.07 -11.72 -20.32
CA TYR A 248 -11.99 -12.64 -21.45
C TYR A 248 -10.58 -12.70 -22.03
N ARG A 249 -10.11 -13.89 -22.42
CA ARG A 249 -8.82 -14.04 -23.08
C ARG A 249 -8.80 -13.31 -24.42
N CYS A 250 -7.67 -12.70 -24.70
CA CYS A 250 -7.39 -12.03 -25.96
C CYS A 250 -6.21 -12.71 -26.64
N ARG A 251 -5.88 -12.27 -27.85
CA ARG A 251 -4.71 -12.74 -28.60
C ARG A 251 -3.44 -12.49 -27.78
N GLY A 252 -2.55 -13.48 -27.76
CA GLY A 252 -1.27 -13.44 -27.03
C GLY A 252 -1.27 -14.30 -25.77
N GLU A 253 -0.11 -14.35 -25.11
CA GLU A 253 0.09 -15.09 -23.86
C GLU A 253 -0.34 -14.24 -22.66
N ASP A 254 -1.23 -14.79 -21.83
CA ASP A 254 -1.77 -14.15 -20.62
C ASP A 254 -2.32 -12.74 -20.86
N ARG A 255 -3.02 -12.56 -21.98
CA ARG A 255 -3.63 -11.30 -22.40
C ARG A 255 -5.15 -11.34 -22.24
N TRP A 256 -5.71 -10.27 -21.68
CA TRP A 256 -7.13 -10.25 -21.30
C TRP A 256 -7.79 -8.89 -21.50
N CYS A 257 -9.11 -8.90 -21.71
CA CYS A 257 -9.95 -7.71 -21.69
C CYS A 257 -11.17 -7.94 -20.80
N VAL A 258 -11.42 -7.00 -19.88
CA VAL A 258 -12.65 -6.92 -19.10
C VAL A 258 -13.75 -6.35 -19.99
N ILE A 259 -14.93 -6.94 -19.96
CA ILE A 259 -16.11 -6.45 -20.69
C ILE A 259 -17.31 -6.53 -19.72
N THR A 260 -18.08 -5.45 -19.64
CA THR A 260 -19.31 -5.40 -18.84
C THR A 260 -20.49 -4.85 -19.64
N ILE A 261 -21.63 -5.50 -19.53
CA ILE A 261 -22.90 -5.16 -20.18
C ILE A 261 -24.02 -5.32 -19.14
N PHE A 262 -24.72 -4.23 -18.86
CA PHE A 262 -25.72 -4.15 -17.79
C PHE A 262 -27.16 -4.30 -18.27
N ASN A 263 -27.43 -4.02 -19.54
CA ASN A 263 -28.80 -3.99 -20.07
C ASN A 263 -28.86 -4.43 -21.54
N ASP A 264 -30.08 -4.58 -22.05
CA ASP A 264 -30.33 -5.07 -23.41
C ASP A 264 -30.00 -4.06 -24.52
N GLU A 265 -29.90 -2.77 -24.21
CA GLU A 265 -29.47 -1.74 -25.16
C GLU A 265 -27.95 -1.81 -25.39
N GLU A 266 -27.18 -1.94 -24.31
CA GLU A 266 -25.75 -2.23 -24.36
C GLU A 266 -25.49 -3.58 -25.05
N TRP A 267 -26.30 -4.60 -24.78
CA TRP A 267 -26.20 -5.88 -25.48
C TRP A 267 -26.31 -5.74 -26.99
N ARG A 268 -27.32 -5.02 -27.50
CA ARG A 268 -27.47 -4.77 -28.95
C ARG A 268 -26.25 -4.04 -29.53
N SER A 269 -25.78 -3.01 -28.82
CA SER A 269 -24.60 -2.24 -29.24
C SER A 269 -23.33 -3.12 -29.30
N PHE A 270 -23.18 -4.03 -28.33
CA PHE A 270 -22.12 -5.03 -28.34
C PHE A 270 -22.26 -5.99 -29.53
N VAL A 271 -23.45 -6.56 -29.76
CA VAL A 271 -23.72 -7.48 -30.88
C VAL A 271 -23.36 -6.82 -32.22
N ASP A 272 -23.79 -5.58 -32.44
CA ASP A 272 -23.47 -4.81 -33.64
C ASP A 272 -21.95 -4.59 -33.77
N ALA A 273 -21.28 -4.20 -32.67
CA ALA A 273 -19.84 -3.98 -32.67
C ALA A 273 -19.05 -5.25 -33.01
N ILE A 274 -19.44 -6.41 -32.48
CA ILE A 274 -18.74 -7.67 -32.76
C ILE A 274 -19.06 -8.27 -34.14
N GLY A 275 -19.97 -7.64 -34.90
CA GLY A 275 -20.35 -8.02 -36.26
C GLY A 275 -21.50 -9.03 -36.33
N ALA A 276 -22.34 -9.06 -35.29
CA ALA A 276 -23.49 -9.96 -35.15
C ALA A 276 -23.22 -11.44 -35.51
N PRO A 277 -22.24 -12.13 -34.87
CA PRO A 277 -22.06 -13.56 -35.04
C PRO A 277 -23.36 -14.34 -34.81
N GLU A 278 -23.56 -15.44 -35.53
CA GLU A 278 -24.82 -16.21 -35.54
C GLU A 278 -25.36 -16.53 -34.13
N TRP A 279 -24.46 -16.89 -33.20
CA TRP A 279 -24.83 -17.24 -31.83
C TRP A 279 -25.51 -16.10 -31.06
N THR A 280 -25.30 -14.84 -31.44
CA THR A 280 -25.93 -13.68 -30.78
C THR A 280 -27.44 -13.61 -30.99
N SER A 281 -27.95 -14.29 -32.02
CA SER A 281 -29.39 -14.37 -32.34
C SER A 281 -30.11 -15.52 -31.62
N ASP A 282 -29.40 -16.32 -30.82
CA ASP A 282 -30.00 -17.37 -30.00
C ASP A 282 -30.94 -16.75 -28.96
N GLU A 283 -32.16 -17.30 -28.83
CA GLU A 283 -33.19 -16.83 -27.91
C GLU A 283 -32.69 -16.79 -26.45
N ARG A 284 -31.73 -17.67 -26.09
CA ARG A 284 -31.09 -17.70 -24.77
C ARG A 284 -30.39 -16.39 -24.41
N PHE A 285 -29.98 -15.58 -25.40
CA PHE A 285 -29.24 -14.33 -25.17
C PHE A 285 -30.06 -13.05 -25.41
N ALA A 286 -31.34 -13.19 -25.74
CA ALA A 286 -32.23 -12.08 -26.09
C ALA A 286 -32.45 -11.08 -24.93
N THR A 287 -32.41 -11.55 -23.68
CA THR A 287 -32.61 -10.74 -22.47
C THR A 287 -31.44 -10.91 -21.50
N ASN A 288 -31.20 -9.91 -20.65
CA ASN A 288 -30.20 -10.00 -19.59
C ASN A 288 -30.40 -11.22 -18.68
N GLU A 289 -31.65 -11.54 -18.34
CA GLU A 289 -31.96 -12.72 -17.53
C GLU A 289 -31.53 -14.02 -18.25
N GLY A 290 -31.86 -14.14 -19.54
CA GLY A 290 -31.43 -15.28 -20.35
C GLY A 290 -29.90 -15.40 -20.41
N ARG A 291 -29.21 -14.27 -20.67
CA ARG A 291 -27.75 -14.20 -20.68
C ARG A 291 -27.14 -14.63 -19.35
N TYR A 292 -27.68 -14.16 -18.22
CA TYR A 292 -27.19 -14.52 -16.89
C TYR A 292 -27.37 -16.02 -16.57
N HIS A 293 -28.51 -16.61 -16.94
CA HIS A 293 -28.75 -18.04 -16.74
C HIS A 293 -27.85 -18.92 -17.62
N ASN A 294 -27.42 -18.41 -18.77
CA ASN A 294 -26.56 -19.10 -19.74
C ASN A 294 -25.13 -18.54 -19.77
N GLN A 295 -24.68 -17.89 -18.71
CA GLN A 295 -23.45 -17.07 -18.71
C GLN A 295 -22.17 -17.88 -18.98
N ASP A 296 -22.11 -19.15 -18.60
CA ASP A 296 -20.94 -20.00 -18.89
C ASP A 296 -20.74 -20.20 -20.40
N GLU A 297 -21.83 -20.49 -21.11
CA GLU A 297 -21.79 -20.65 -22.57
C GLU A 297 -21.62 -19.31 -23.27
N LEU A 298 -22.28 -18.26 -22.77
CA LEU A 298 -22.10 -16.90 -23.28
C LEU A 298 -20.63 -16.46 -23.16
N ASP A 299 -20.00 -16.71 -22.02
CA ASP A 299 -18.61 -16.35 -21.78
C ASP A 299 -17.68 -17.06 -22.78
N ARG A 300 -17.92 -18.37 -23.01
CA ARG A 300 -17.18 -19.16 -24.00
C ARG A 300 -17.33 -18.57 -25.41
N LEU A 301 -18.53 -18.16 -25.80
CA LEU A 301 -18.83 -17.60 -27.12
C LEU A 301 -18.21 -16.21 -27.31
N ILE A 302 -18.29 -15.33 -26.31
CA ILE A 302 -17.61 -14.03 -26.33
C ILE A 302 -16.10 -14.23 -26.48
N GLU A 303 -15.55 -15.20 -25.75
CA GLU A 303 -14.12 -15.49 -25.82
C GLU A 303 -13.66 -15.92 -27.21
N THR A 304 -14.49 -16.65 -27.98
CA THR A 304 -14.16 -16.98 -29.39
C THR A 304 -13.94 -15.75 -30.27
N TRP A 305 -14.54 -14.61 -29.91
CA TRP A 305 -14.35 -13.35 -30.63
C TRP A 305 -13.16 -12.54 -30.10
N THR A 306 -12.91 -12.56 -28.79
CA THR A 306 -11.81 -11.78 -28.18
C THR A 306 -10.43 -12.40 -28.42
N VAL A 307 -10.30 -13.74 -28.45
CA VAL A 307 -9.00 -14.44 -28.63
C VAL A 307 -8.31 -14.15 -29.96
N GLU A 308 -9.04 -13.65 -30.96
CA GLU A 308 -8.50 -13.28 -32.27
C GLU A 308 -7.92 -11.85 -32.30
N ARG A 309 -8.05 -11.09 -31.20
CA ARG A 309 -7.78 -9.65 -31.14
C ARG A 309 -6.87 -9.27 -29.98
N GLU A 310 -6.09 -8.21 -30.14
CA GLU A 310 -5.34 -7.65 -29.01
C GLU A 310 -6.30 -7.04 -27.97
N PRO A 311 -5.96 -7.05 -26.67
CA PRO A 311 -6.79 -6.44 -25.62
C PRO A 311 -7.20 -4.98 -25.91
N HIS A 312 -6.27 -4.18 -26.42
CA HIS A 312 -6.53 -2.77 -26.75
C HIS A 312 -7.45 -2.61 -27.97
N GLU A 313 -7.42 -3.55 -28.93
CA GLU A 313 -8.37 -3.55 -30.05
C GLU A 313 -9.80 -3.79 -29.53
N VAL A 314 -9.97 -4.78 -28.65
CA VAL A 314 -11.26 -5.06 -28.00
C VAL A 314 -11.74 -3.84 -27.22
N LEU A 315 -10.88 -3.25 -26.38
CA LEU A 315 -11.17 -2.06 -25.60
C LEU A 315 -11.66 -0.90 -26.49
N HIS A 316 -10.88 -0.53 -27.51
CA HIS A 316 -11.21 0.64 -28.33
C HIS A 316 -12.47 0.42 -29.15
N LYS A 317 -12.66 -0.80 -29.67
CA LYS A 317 -13.84 -1.15 -30.46
C LYS A 317 -15.12 -1.11 -29.65
N LEU A 318 -15.10 -1.59 -28.40
CA LEU A 318 -16.27 -1.60 -27.53
C LEU A 318 -16.55 -0.23 -26.91
N GLN A 319 -15.52 0.49 -26.46
CA GLN A 319 -15.72 1.85 -25.92
C GLN A 319 -16.26 2.83 -26.97
N ALA A 320 -15.93 2.65 -28.25
CA ALA A 320 -16.44 3.49 -29.35
C ALA A 320 -17.98 3.42 -29.50
N VAL A 321 -18.62 2.36 -29.00
CA VAL A 321 -20.09 2.19 -29.01
C VAL A 321 -20.70 2.29 -27.61
N GLY A 322 -19.96 2.84 -26.64
CA GLY A 322 -20.44 3.06 -25.28
C GLY A 322 -20.38 1.85 -24.36
N ILE A 323 -19.77 0.74 -24.77
CA ILE A 323 -19.61 -0.45 -23.95
C ILE A 323 -18.39 -0.33 -23.06
N ALA A 324 -18.58 -0.55 -21.75
CA ALA A 324 -17.51 -0.54 -20.79
C ALA A 324 -16.57 -1.74 -21.00
N ALA A 325 -15.34 -1.43 -21.43
CA ALA A 325 -14.29 -2.40 -21.65
C ALA A 325 -12.93 -1.89 -21.15
N GLY A 326 -12.08 -2.81 -20.69
CA GLY A 326 -10.80 -2.52 -20.05
C GLY A 326 -9.73 -3.56 -20.44
N ALA A 327 -8.66 -3.16 -21.12
CA ALA A 327 -7.51 -4.03 -21.34
C ALA A 327 -6.83 -4.31 -19.99
N VAL A 328 -6.60 -5.58 -19.66
CA VAL A 328 -5.83 -5.97 -18.47
C VAL A 328 -4.36 -5.66 -18.77
N GLN A 329 -3.87 -4.58 -18.16
CA GLN A 329 -2.52 -4.07 -18.40
C GLN A 329 -1.47 -4.86 -17.63
N THR A 330 -0.38 -5.19 -18.32
CA THR A 330 0.84 -5.75 -17.75
C THR A 330 1.68 -4.68 -17.04
N PRO A 331 2.64 -5.07 -16.16
CA PRO A 331 3.57 -4.10 -15.57
C PRO A 331 4.34 -3.28 -16.60
N LYS A 332 4.79 -3.93 -17.69
CA LYS A 332 5.45 -3.26 -18.81
C LYS A 332 4.57 -2.17 -19.40
N GLU A 333 3.32 -2.49 -19.74
CA GLU A 333 2.41 -1.51 -20.35
C GLU A 333 2.14 -0.34 -19.42
N LYS A 334 1.95 -0.58 -18.12
CA LYS A 334 1.75 0.50 -17.15
C LYS A 334 2.93 1.45 -17.05
N ILE A 335 4.16 0.94 -17.15
CA ILE A 335 5.39 1.72 -17.00
C ILE A 335 5.78 2.39 -18.32
N GLU A 336 5.77 1.64 -19.41
CA GLU A 336 6.33 2.04 -20.69
C GLU A 336 5.30 2.63 -21.65
N ASP A 337 4.06 2.13 -21.64
CA ASP A 337 3.10 2.33 -22.74
C ASP A 337 1.87 3.19 -22.36
N ASP A 338 1.46 3.24 -21.09
CA ASP A 338 0.24 3.92 -20.64
C ASP A 338 0.33 5.46 -20.77
N PRO A 339 -0.40 6.08 -21.71
CA PRO A 339 -0.35 7.53 -21.93
C PRO A 339 -0.98 8.32 -20.78
N GLN A 340 -1.93 7.73 -20.04
CA GLN A 340 -2.57 8.39 -18.91
C GLN A 340 -1.62 8.44 -17.71
N LEU A 341 -0.88 7.38 -17.41
CA LEU A 341 0.13 7.38 -16.34
C LEU A 341 1.30 8.31 -16.67
N ARG A 342 1.74 8.36 -17.94
CA ARG A 342 2.72 9.36 -18.40
C ARG A 342 2.20 10.80 -18.25
N HIS A 343 0.99 11.09 -18.72
CA HIS A 343 0.35 12.40 -18.53
C HIS A 343 0.20 12.77 -17.05
N ARG A 344 0.03 11.75 -16.20
CA ARG A 344 -0.07 11.92 -14.75
C ARG A 344 1.28 11.94 -14.02
N GLU A 345 2.40 11.81 -14.73
CA GLU A 345 3.75 11.80 -14.17
C GLU A 345 3.86 10.86 -12.97
N PHE A 346 3.24 9.68 -13.07
CA PHE A 346 3.11 8.77 -11.93
C PHE A 346 4.45 8.15 -11.49
N LEU A 347 5.45 8.12 -12.38
CA LEU A 347 6.78 7.59 -12.10
C LEU A 347 7.83 8.71 -12.17
N PRO A 348 7.89 9.62 -11.18
CA PRO A 348 8.90 10.65 -11.17
C PRO A 348 10.31 10.09 -10.94
N LYS A 349 11.29 10.88 -11.34
CA LYS A 349 12.71 10.55 -11.28
C LYS A 349 13.44 11.45 -10.31
N VAL A 350 14.39 10.88 -9.59
CA VAL A 350 15.36 11.64 -8.78
C VAL A 350 16.71 10.93 -8.81
N GLU A 351 17.79 11.69 -8.64
CA GLU A 351 19.13 11.14 -8.51
C GLU A 351 19.26 10.40 -7.17
N HIS A 352 19.67 9.14 -7.21
CA HIS A 352 20.08 8.38 -6.03
C HIS A 352 21.61 8.24 -6.03
N PRO A 353 22.32 8.54 -4.93
CA PRO A 353 23.79 8.62 -4.92
C PRO A 353 24.53 7.40 -5.47
N GLU A 354 23.95 6.20 -5.30
CA GLU A 354 24.55 4.94 -5.78
C GLU A 354 23.84 4.31 -6.98
N LEU A 355 22.59 4.70 -7.29
CA LEU A 355 21.80 4.08 -8.37
C LEU A 355 21.67 5.00 -9.60
N GLY A 356 22.11 6.26 -9.48
CA GLY A 356 21.89 7.29 -10.48
C GLY A 356 20.42 7.72 -10.55
N VAL A 357 20.03 8.30 -11.68
CA VAL A 357 18.64 8.70 -11.95
C VAL A 357 17.72 7.48 -11.89
N THR A 358 16.88 7.42 -10.87
CA THR A 358 15.99 6.29 -10.57
C THR A 358 14.53 6.71 -10.60
N GLU A 359 13.65 5.83 -11.09
CA GLU A 359 12.19 6.02 -11.05
C GLU A 359 11.60 5.53 -9.72
N TYR A 360 10.65 6.29 -9.19
CA TYR A 360 9.93 5.98 -7.95
C TYR A 360 8.43 5.94 -8.18
N GLU A 361 7.71 5.18 -7.37
CA GLU A 361 6.23 5.19 -7.39
C GLU A 361 5.71 6.54 -6.86
N GLY A 362 4.97 7.30 -7.67
CA GLY A 362 4.39 8.57 -7.24
C GLY A 362 3.17 8.43 -6.32
N GLN A 363 2.73 9.54 -5.73
CA GLN A 363 1.48 9.56 -4.97
C GLN A 363 0.26 9.73 -5.89
N PRO A 364 -0.82 8.94 -5.68
CA PRO A 364 -2.04 9.07 -6.48
C PRO A 364 -2.85 10.33 -6.12
N MET A 365 -2.51 11.01 -5.03
CA MET A 365 -3.17 12.20 -4.52
C MET A 365 -2.58 13.48 -5.11
N ARG A 366 -3.41 14.27 -5.81
CA ARG A 366 -3.03 15.61 -6.34
C ARG A 366 -3.77 16.71 -5.58
N LEU A 367 -3.10 17.31 -4.60
CA LEU A 367 -3.64 18.44 -3.85
C LEU A 367 -3.38 19.74 -4.62
N SER A 368 -4.44 20.51 -4.90
CA SER A 368 -4.36 21.71 -5.76
C SER A 368 -3.58 22.88 -5.16
N ARG A 369 -3.36 22.89 -3.84
CA ARG A 369 -2.65 23.98 -3.12
C ARG A 369 -1.41 23.53 -2.36
N SER A 370 -1.25 22.22 -2.15
CA SER A 370 -0.17 21.64 -1.34
C SER A 370 0.24 20.29 -1.92
N PRO A 371 0.71 20.27 -3.19
CA PRO A 371 1.07 19.02 -3.85
C PRO A 371 2.17 18.29 -3.07
N TRP A 372 2.17 16.97 -3.21
CA TRP A 372 3.31 16.16 -2.79
C TRP A 372 4.49 16.42 -3.73
N GLU A 373 5.72 16.23 -3.25
CA GLU A 373 6.92 16.39 -4.07
C GLU A 373 7.93 15.28 -3.77
N LEU A 374 8.55 14.72 -4.81
CA LEU A 374 9.75 13.89 -4.68
C LEU A 374 10.96 14.81 -4.62
N GLN A 375 11.42 15.14 -3.41
CA GLN A 375 12.52 16.07 -3.21
C GLN A 375 13.89 15.38 -3.22
N ARG A 376 13.94 14.13 -2.78
CA ARG A 376 15.18 13.34 -2.64
C ARG A 376 14.89 11.86 -2.72
N SER A 377 15.92 11.10 -3.06
CA SER A 377 15.91 9.65 -2.95
C SER A 377 15.77 9.19 -1.49
N SER A 378 15.74 7.89 -1.29
CA SER A 378 15.95 7.29 0.02
C SER A 378 17.32 7.66 0.59
N PRO A 379 17.46 7.71 1.92
CA PRO A 379 18.75 7.98 2.54
C PRO A 379 19.67 6.78 2.43
N LEU A 380 20.97 7.03 2.19
CA LEU A 380 22.00 6.03 2.46
C LEU A 380 22.01 5.70 3.97
N PHE A 381 22.58 4.56 4.32
CA PHE A 381 22.70 4.12 5.71
C PHE A 381 23.45 5.17 6.54
N GLY A 382 22.77 5.75 7.55
CA GLY A 382 23.35 6.79 8.42
C GLY A 382 23.67 8.13 7.74
N GLU A 383 23.24 8.37 6.50
CA GLU A 383 23.63 9.54 5.70
C GLU A 383 23.44 10.88 6.41
N HIS A 384 22.42 10.98 7.24
CA HIS A 384 21.98 12.24 7.82
C HIS A 384 22.31 12.37 9.32
N SER A 385 23.14 11.50 9.88
CA SER A 385 23.50 11.53 11.31
C SER A 385 24.08 12.89 11.72
N GLN A 386 25.02 13.45 10.95
CA GLN A 386 25.60 14.77 11.26
C GLN A 386 24.55 15.90 11.24
N LYS A 387 23.64 15.86 10.27
CA LYS A 387 22.58 16.87 10.15
C LYS A 387 21.59 16.78 11.31
N VAL A 388 21.14 15.57 11.64
CA VAL A 388 20.13 15.36 12.68
C VAL A 388 20.72 15.59 14.07
N PHE A 389 21.89 15.03 14.38
CA PHE A 389 22.48 15.16 15.71
C PHE A 389 23.14 16.53 15.90
N GLY A 390 23.85 17.02 14.89
CA GLY A 390 24.54 18.31 14.95
C GLY A 390 23.61 19.50 14.81
N GLU A 391 22.90 19.62 13.68
CA GLU A 391 22.10 20.82 13.39
C GLU A 391 20.77 20.84 14.14
N LEU A 392 20.07 19.70 14.23
CA LEU A 392 18.75 19.64 14.87
C LEU A 392 18.85 19.50 16.40
N LEU A 393 19.70 18.61 16.92
CA LEU A 393 19.84 18.42 18.38
C LEU A 393 20.91 19.33 19.01
N GLY A 394 21.76 19.97 18.21
CA GLY A 394 22.81 20.86 18.72
C GLY A 394 23.99 20.13 19.37
N ILE A 395 24.18 18.84 19.07
CA ILE A 395 25.25 18.03 19.63
C ILE A 395 26.57 18.41 18.92
N PRO A 396 27.64 18.79 19.66
CA PRO A 396 28.93 19.11 19.06
C PRO A 396 29.52 17.92 18.29
N GLU A 397 30.26 18.21 17.22
CA GLU A 397 30.90 17.20 16.35
C GLU A 397 31.83 16.24 17.13
N GLU A 398 32.51 16.74 18.16
CA GLU A 398 33.36 15.93 19.05
C GLU A 398 32.52 14.88 19.80
N GLN A 399 31.36 15.27 20.34
CA GLN A 399 30.46 14.36 21.04
C GLN A 399 29.77 13.37 20.09
N ILE A 400 29.47 13.77 18.84
CA ILE A 400 28.99 12.85 17.80
C ILE A 400 30.06 11.79 17.49
N THR A 401 31.33 12.22 17.41
CA THR A 401 32.46 11.30 17.19
C THR A 401 32.59 10.31 18.35
N ASP A 402 32.44 10.77 19.60
CA ASP A 402 32.46 9.91 20.78
C ASP A 402 31.33 8.86 20.74
N LEU A 403 30.10 9.28 20.39
CA LEU A 403 28.95 8.38 20.22
C LEU A 403 29.21 7.30 19.16
N MET A 404 29.89 7.64 18.06
CA MET A 404 30.29 6.67 17.03
C MET A 404 31.33 5.68 17.57
N VAL A 405 32.35 6.17 18.26
CA VAL A 405 33.46 5.34 18.78
C VAL A 405 32.96 4.33 19.83
N GLU A 406 32.00 4.71 20.66
CA GLU A 406 31.43 3.81 21.66
C GLU A 406 30.32 2.89 21.11
N GLY A 407 29.92 3.07 19.85
CA GLY A 407 28.90 2.26 19.17
C GLY A 407 27.45 2.60 19.58
N ALA A 408 27.22 3.84 19.98
CA ALA A 408 25.89 4.38 20.25
C ALA A 408 25.17 4.82 18.96
N ILE A 409 25.91 5.21 17.92
CA ILE A 409 25.41 5.56 16.59
C ILE A 409 26.25 4.95 15.49
#